data_AF-A0A0G0XHH6-F1
#
_entry.id   AF-A0A0G0XHH6-F1
#
_cell.length_a   1.000
_cell.length_b   1.000
_cell.length_c   1.000
_cell.angle_alpha   90.00
_cell.angle_beta   90.00
_cell.angle_gamma   90.00
#
_symmetry.space_group_name_H-M   'P 1'
#
loop_
_entity.id
_entity.type
_entity.pdbx_description
1 polymer ?
#
loop_
_entity_poly.entity_id
_entity_poly.type
_entity_poly.pdbx_seq_one_letter_code
_entity_poly.pdbx_strand_id
1 'polypeptide(L)'
;MVVLIFGAFSHTLRVMPKFKFFQSLLLTFIFLAITGVVWGAEVDIASLYNISDKDAVDGDILIWNDTGLARTNIPYEPHIFGVLQNSSLLIFKKIDQNGTPVARLGTSEVNVTNINGEIKQGDYITTSAVSGKGQKATINGYVLGIAAAPLTSTAGAKITFEGKEYSSGKIPVDLKIEFAEVNRSRSAASLFDTFNIALFQNIKDPSKFAEVFRYLAAGLVIILSFAFGFFTFSRSIPKSIEAIGRNPLARGTIIFSIGLNIAFTLVTGSIGVVAAVLIMRL
;
A
#
# COMPACT_ATOMS: atom_id res chain seq x y z
N MET A 1 -28.44 22.67 -37.63
CA MET A 1 -29.77 22.60 -38.27
C MET A 1 -30.91 22.80 -37.25
N VAL A 2 -30.80 23.79 -36.36
CA VAL A 2 -31.84 24.13 -35.35
C VAL A 2 -32.12 25.64 -35.30
N VAL A 3 -31.20 26.47 -35.82
CA VAL A 3 -31.31 27.94 -35.82
C VAL A 3 -32.34 28.48 -36.84
N LEU A 4 -32.64 27.72 -37.90
CA LEU A 4 -33.44 28.23 -39.04
C LEU A 4 -34.97 28.07 -38.90
N ILE A 5 -35.48 27.33 -37.91
CA ILE A 5 -36.93 27.10 -37.77
C ILE A 5 -37.61 28.17 -36.89
N PHE A 6 -36.86 28.94 -36.09
CA PHE A 6 -37.45 29.88 -35.13
C PHE A 6 -37.64 31.32 -35.65
N GLY A 7 -37.12 31.65 -36.84
CA GLY A 7 -37.25 32.98 -37.43
C GLY A 7 -38.67 33.34 -37.92
N ALA A 8 -39.55 32.35 -38.11
CA ALA A 8 -40.85 32.54 -38.75
C ALA A 8 -42.01 32.82 -37.79
N PHE A 9 -41.83 32.72 -36.46
CA PHE A 9 -42.93 32.81 -35.50
C PHE A 9 -43.06 34.18 -34.79
N SER A 10 -42.24 35.17 -35.14
CA SER A 10 -42.24 36.49 -34.48
C SER A 10 -43.09 37.55 -35.17
N HIS A 11 -43.62 37.29 -36.38
CA HIS A 11 -44.32 38.27 -37.20
C HIS A 11 -45.80 37.94 -37.38
N THR A 12 -46.62 38.05 -36.32
CA THR A 12 -48.05 38.47 -36.39
C THR A 12 -48.75 38.25 -35.05
N LEU A 13 -48.37 38.99 -34.02
CA LEU A 13 -49.21 39.06 -32.81
C LEU A 13 -48.85 40.34 -32.04
N ARG A 14 -49.75 41.33 -32.10
CA ARG A 14 -49.68 42.58 -31.33
C ARG A 14 -50.03 42.25 -29.88
N VAL A 15 -49.10 41.58 -29.18
CA VAL A 15 -49.37 41.10 -27.81
C VAL A 15 -49.02 42.15 -26.77
N MET A 16 -49.91 42.31 -25.80
CA MET A 16 -49.78 43.20 -24.66
C MET A 16 -48.42 43.01 -23.95
N PRO A 17 -47.83 44.07 -23.36
CA PRO A 17 -46.49 44.03 -22.78
C PRO A 17 -46.30 42.95 -21.70
N LYS A 18 -47.39 42.56 -21.01
CA LYS A 18 -47.38 41.47 -20.01
C LYS A 18 -47.11 40.08 -20.61
N PHE A 19 -47.46 39.85 -21.88
CA PHE A 19 -47.24 38.56 -22.55
C PHE A 19 -45.77 38.38 -22.97
N LYS A 20 -45.13 39.45 -23.45
CA LYS A 20 -43.68 39.42 -23.76
C LYS A 20 -42.83 39.17 -22.51
N PHE A 21 -43.24 39.72 -21.37
CA PHE A 21 -42.59 39.46 -20.08
C PHE A 21 -42.71 37.99 -19.66
N PHE A 22 -43.91 37.40 -19.78
CA PHE A 22 -44.13 36.01 -19.45
C PHE A 22 -43.38 35.05 -20.39
N GLN A 23 -43.32 35.39 -21.69
CA GLN A 23 -42.57 34.62 -22.68
C GLN A 23 -41.06 34.69 -22.44
N SER A 24 -40.53 35.85 -22.04
CA SER A 24 -39.13 36.00 -21.64
C SER A 24 -38.82 35.20 -20.36
N LEU A 25 -39.70 35.24 -19.36
CA LEU A 25 -39.55 34.49 -18.11
C LEU A 25 -39.53 32.97 -18.39
N LEU A 26 -40.43 32.52 -19.27
CA LEU A 26 -40.50 31.12 -19.70
C LEU A 26 -39.24 30.69 -20.45
N LEU A 27 -38.71 31.54 -21.34
CA LEU A 27 -37.46 31.28 -22.07
C LEU A 27 -36.25 31.22 -21.12
N THR A 28 -36.18 32.12 -20.14
CA THR A 28 -35.12 32.09 -19.11
C THR A 28 -35.24 30.83 -18.23
N PHE A 29 -36.46 30.43 -17.87
CA PHE A 29 -36.70 29.21 -17.08
C PHE A 29 -36.33 27.95 -17.87
N ILE A 30 -36.65 27.89 -19.16
CA ILE A 30 -36.21 26.80 -20.05
C ILE A 30 -34.69 26.79 -20.17
N PHE A 31 -34.04 27.95 -20.31
CA PHE A 31 -32.57 28.03 -20.39
C PHE A 31 -31.87 27.57 -19.11
N LEU A 32 -32.44 27.85 -17.93
CA LEU A 32 -31.98 27.33 -16.64
C LEU A 32 -32.29 25.84 -16.43
N ALA A 33 -33.36 25.31 -17.03
CA ALA A 33 -33.72 23.90 -16.93
C ALA A 33 -32.88 22.99 -17.86
N ILE A 34 -32.11 23.55 -18.80
CA ILE A 34 -31.22 22.81 -19.72
C ILE A 34 -29.76 22.79 -19.20
N THR A 35 -29.50 23.09 -17.92
CA THR A 35 -28.17 22.79 -17.37
C THR A 35 -28.01 21.27 -17.33
N GLY A 36 -27.43 20.71 -18.38
CA GLY A 36 -27.01 19.32 -18.38
C GLY A 36 -26.13 19.07 -17.17
N VAL A 37 -26.29 17.91 -16.54
CA VAL A 37 -25.37 17.46 -15.50
C VAL A 37 -23.98 17.40 -16.15
N VAL A 38 -23.11 18.33 -15.78
CA VAL A 38 -21.70 18.28 -16.17
C VAL A 38 -21.07 17.23 -15.28
N TRP A 39 -20.94 16.01 -15.81
CA TRP A 39 -20.06 15.02 -15.22
C TRP A 39 -18.65 15.57 -15.38
N GLY A 40 -18.01 15.97 -14.29
CA GLY A 40 -16.60 16.30 -14.32
C GLY A 40 -15.85 15.08 -14.85
N ALA A 41 -15.21 15.20 -16.02
CA ALA A 41 -14.36 14.15 -16.52
C ALA A 41 -13.21 13.95 -15.53
N GLU A 42 -12.98 12.71 -15.12
CA GLU A 42 -11.77 12.32 -14.42
C GLU A 42 -10.56 12.72 -15.28
N VAL A 43 -9.67 13.54 -14.72
CA VAL A 43 -8.48 14.04 -15.43
C VAL A 43 -7.27 13.32 -14.89
N ASP A 44 -6.56 12.64 -15.78
CA ASP A 44 -5.21 12.17 -15.54
C ASP A 44 -4.19 13.07 -16.23
N ILE A 45 -3.01 13.19 -15.63
CA ILE A 45 -1.87 13.88 -16.21
C ILE A 45 -0.75 12.86 -16.43
N ALA A 46 -0.46 12.58 -17.70
CA ALA A 46 0.56 11.64 -18.10
C ALA A 46 1.78 12.34 -18.73
N SER A 47 2.96 11.75 -18.54
CA SER A 47 4.19 12.11 -19.26
C SER A 47 4.73 10.90 -19.99
N LEU A 48 5.41 11.11 -21.13
CA LEU A 48 5.96 10.01 -21.93
C LEU A 48 7.24 9.45 -21.30
N TYR A 49 7.28 8.14 -21.11
CA TYR A 49 8.47 7.43 -20.65
C TYR A 49 8.75 6.18 -21.49
N ASN A 50 10.01 5.76 -21.51
CA ASN A 50 10.41 4.49 -22.08
C ASN A 50 10.21 3.38 -21.05
N ILE A 51 9.40 2.40 -21.41
CA ILE A 51 9.10 1.23 -20.58
C ILE A 51 9.96 0.08 -21.08
N SER A 52 10.78 -0.49 -20.20
CA SER A 52 11.66 -1.62 -20.55
C SER A 52 10.89 -2.94 -20.64
N ASP A 53 9.77 -3.04 -19.92
CA ASP A 53 8.86 -4.19 -19.95
C ASP A 53 7.89 -4.10 -21.14
N LYS A 54 8.05 -5.01 -22.12
CA LYS A 54 7.21 -5.07 -23.33
C LYS A 54 5.83 -5.69 -23.10
N ASP A 55 5.66 -6.41 -22.00
CA ASP A 55 4.41 -7.07 -21.65
C ASP A 55 3.53 -6.17 -20.76
N ALA A 56 3.95 -4.92 -20.54
CA ALA A 56 3.17 -3.92 -19.82
C ALA A 56 1.90 -3.55 -20.60
N VAL A 57 0.75 -3.63 -19.93
CA VAL A 57 -0.54 -3.29 -20.53
C VAL A 57 -1.16 -2.06 -19.89
N ASP A 58 -2.14 -1.49 -20.58
CA ASP A 58 -2.90 -0.33 -20.12
C ASP A 58 -3.54 -0.55 -18.75
N GLY A 59 -3.29 0.36 -17.82
CA GLY A 59 -3.70 0.32 -16.42
C GLY A 59 -2.71 -0.38 -15.48
N ASP A 60 -1.57 -0.87 -15.97
CA ASP A 60 -0.58 -1.50 -15.11
C ASP A 60 0.20 -0.48 -14.25
N ILE A 61 0.47 -0.86 -13.01
CA ILE A 61 1.31 -0.10 -12.08
C ILE A 61 2.78 -0.36 -12.39
N LEU A 62 3.52 0.72 -12.60
CA LEU A 62 4.93 0.72 -12.94
C LEU A 62 5.79 1.12 -11.74
N ILE A 63 6.98 0.52 -11.66
CA ILE A 63 8.01 0.81 -10.66
C ILE A 63 9.33 1.09 -11.38
N TRP A 64 10.23 1.81 -10.73
CA TRP A 64 11.61 1.91 -11.18
C TRP A 64 12.40 0.67 -10.74
N ASN A 65 12.99 -0.06 -11.69
CA ASN A 65 13.94 -1.15 -11.43
C ASN A 65 15.34 -0.83 -12.02
N ASP A 66 16.32 -1.70 -11.84
CA ASP A 66 17.70 -1.48 -12.32
C ASP A 66 17.84 -1.34 -13.84
N THR A 67 16.85 -1.80 -14.61
CA THR A 67 16.85 -1.88 -16.08
C THR A 67 15.88 -0.90 -16.75
N GLY A 68 14.99 -0.26 -16.01
CA GLY A 68 13.91 0.53 -16.58
C GLY A 68 12.68 0.70 -15.71
N LEU A 69 11.70 1.40 -16.27
CA LEU A 69 10.32 1.26 -15.83
C LEU A 69 9.81 -0.12 -16.24
N ALA A 70 9.26 -0.84 -15.27
CA ALA A 70 8.66 -2.15 -15.47
C ALA A 70 7.44 -2.33 -14.56
N ARG A 71 6.62 -3.35 -14.85
CA ARG A 71 5.48 -3.68 -13.99
C ARG A 71 5.93 -4.06 -12.59
N THR A 72 5.16 -3.65 -11.59
CA THR A 72 5.31 -4.16 -10.22
C THR A 72 4.98 -5.65 -10.16
N ASN A 73 5.67 -6.41 -9.31
CA ASN A 73 5.30 -7.79 -8.99
C ASN A 73 5.49 -8.09 -7.48
N ILE A 74 5.61 -7.02 -6.68
CA ILE A 74 5.87 -7.10 -5.24
C ILE A 74 4.78 -6.30 -4.54
N PRO A 75 4.12 -6.87 -3.51
CA PRO A 75 3.13 -6.13 -2.75
C PRO A 75 3.79 -5.02 -1.89
N TYR A 76 3.12 -3.88 -1.76
CA TYR A 76 3.57 -2.70 -1.00
C TYR A 76 4.95 -2.17 -1.41
N GLU A 77 5.25 -2.20 -2.71
CA GLU A 77 6.53 -1.72 -3.23
C GLU A 77 6.71 -0.22 -2.94
N PRO A 78 7.82 0.21 -2.34
CA PRO A 78 8.08 1.64 -2.09
C PRO A 78 8.34 2.47 -3.35
N HIS A 79 8.88 1.87 -4.42
CA HIS A 79 9.30 2.61 -5.61
C HIS A 79 8.22 2.70 -6.69
N ILE A 80 6.96 2.96 -6.30
CA ILE A 80 5.85 3.17 -7.24
C ILE A 80 6.14 4.42 -8.06
N PHE A 81 6.15 4.25 -9.38
CA PHE A 81 6.42 5.35 -10.30
C PHE A 81 5.12 6.01 -10.80
N GLY A 82 4.16 5.19 -11.21
CA GLY A 82 2.89 5.63 -11.78
C GLY A 82 2.12 4.50 -12.46
N VAL A 83 1.14 4.85 -13.28
CA VAL A 83 0.27 3.90 -13.99
C VAL A 83 0.41 4.11 -15.49
N LEU A 84 0.58 3.03 -16.24
CA LEU A 84 0.59 3.06 -17.70
C LEU A 84 -0.82 3.44 -18.21
N GLN A 85 -0.91 4.50 -19.02
CA GLN A 85 -2.16 4.94 -19.63
C GLN A 85 -2.00 5.07 -21.15
N ASN A 86 -2.77 4.31 -21.91
CA ASN A 86 -2.81 4.42 -23.37
C ASN A 86 -3.64 5.61 -23.85
N SER A 87 -4.63 6.02 -23.06
CA SER A 87 -5.53 7.12 -23.37
C SER A 87 -5.65 8.08 -22.18
N SER A 88 -4.69 9.00 -22.06
CA SER A 88 -4.75 10.10 -21.08
C SER A 88 -5.32 11.37 -21.72
N LEU A 89 -6.07 12.15 -20.93
CA LEU A 89 -6.64 13.42 -21.40
C LEU A 89 -5.56 14.49 -21.63
N LEU A 90 -4.48 14.48 -20.84
CA LEU A 90 -3.38 15.43 -20.94
C LEU A 90 -2.04 14.71 -20.92
N ILE A 91 -1.36 14.73 -22.08
CA ILE A 91 -0.03 14.14 -22.24
C ILE A 91 1.00 15.27 -22.41
N PHE A 92 1.87 15.42 -21.41
CA PHE A 92 3.07 16.23 -21.54
C PHE A 92 4.12 15.47 -22.33
N LYS A 93 4.39 15.95 -23.54
CA LYS A 93 5.45 15.41 -24.41
C LYS A 93 6.56 16.44 -24.61
N LYS A 94 7.80 15.97 -24.60
CA LYS A 94 8.91 16.72 -25.20
C LYS A 94 8.83 16.56 -26.72
N ILE A 95 9.15 17.61 -27.47
CA ILE A 95 8.91 17.71 -28.93
C ILE A 95 9.54 16.55 -29.74
N ASP A 96 10.57 15.88 -29.21
CA ASP A 96 11.30 14.80 -29.89
C ASP A 96 11.34 13.46 -29.12
N GLN A 97 10.42 13.23 -28.19
CA GLN A 97 10.38 11.97 -27.43
C GLN A 97 9.12 11.16 -27.78
N ASN A 98 9.36 9.97 -28.33
CA ASN A 98 8.38 8.90 -28.34
C ASN A 98 8.49 8.13 -27.01
N GLY A 99 7.34 7.67 -26.50
CA GLY A 99 7.28 6.88 -25.29
C GLY A 99 5.84 6.46 -25.01
N THR A 100 5.65 5.74 -23.92
CA THR A 100 4.33 5.35 -23.45
C THR A 100 3.89 6.34 -22.37
N PRO A 101 2.63 6.83 -22.39
CA PRO A 101 2.16 7.74 -21.36
C PRO A 101 2.05 7.03 -20.01
N VAL A 102 2.61 7.66 -18.97
CA VAL A 102 2.50 7.19 -17.59
C VAL A 102 1.87 8.30 -16.75
N ALA A 103 0.71 8.00 -16.18
CA ALA A 103 0.00 8.89 -15.27
C ALA A 103 0.59 8.79 -13.86
N ARG A 104 0.79 9.95 -13.23
CA ARG A 104 1.34 10.06 -11.86
C ARG A 104 0.44 10.87 -10.94
N LEU A 105 -0.50 11.61 -11.51
CA LEU A 105 -1.39 12.54 -10.83
C LEU A 105 -2.76 12.50 -11.50
N GLY A 106 -3.80 12.80 -10.71
CA GLY A 106 -5.18 12.78 -11.17
C GLY A 106 -5.84 11.42 -10.99
N THR A 107 -6.95 11.20 -11.68
CA THR A 107 -7.71 9.95 -11.58
C THR A 107 -7.43 9.10 -12.82
N SER A 108 -6.89 7.90 -12.60
CA SER A 108 -6.44 7.02 -13.69
C SER A 108 -7.04 5.63 -13.55
N GLU A 109 -7.26 4.99 -14.70
CA GLU A 109 -7.79 3.64 -14.77
C GLU A 109 -6.71 2.60 -14.43
N VAL A 110 -6.83 1.92 -13.28
CA VAL A 110 -5.82 0.99 -12.76
C VAL A 110 -6.33 -0.44 -12.80
N ASN A 111 -5.48 -1.36 -13.29
CA ASN A 111 -5.71 -2.79 -13.19
C ASN A 111 -5.54 -3.23 -11.74
N VAL A 112 -6.61 -3.74 -11.14
CA VAL A 112 -6.63 -4.19 -9.75
C VAL A 112 -7.08 -5.66 -9.65
N THR A 113 -6.81 -6.27 -8.49
CA THR A 113 -7.25 -7.61 -8.13
C THR A 113 -7.82 -7.63 -6.71
N ASN A 114 -8.78 -8.52 -6.46
CA ASN A 114 -9.39 -8.74 -5.15
C ASN A 114 -8.64 -9.77 -4.28
N ILE A 115 -7.34 -10.00 -4.53
CA ILE A 115 -6.49 -10.92 -3.74
C ILE A 115 -6.58 -10.63 -2.24
N ASN A 116 -6.61 -9.35 -1.86
CA ASN A 116 -6.74 -8.90 -0.47
C ASN A 116 -8.18 -8.57 -0.06
N GLY A 117 -9.16 -9.17 -0.75
CA GLY A 117 -10.59 -8.92 -0.53
C GLY A 117 -11.18 -7.88 -1.48
N GLU A 118 -12.48 -7.62 -1.29
CA GLU A 118 -13.23 -6.70 -2.14
C GLU A 118 -12.76 -5.25 -1.99
N ILE A 119 -12.68 -4.55 -3.13
CA ILE A 119 -12.33 -3.13 -3.20
C ILE A 119 -13.61 -2.31 -3.24
N LYS A 120 -13.73 -1.36 -2.32
CA LYS A 120 -14.81 -0.39 -2.25
C LYS A 120 -14.28 0.99 -2.58
N GLN A 121 -15.17 1.89 -2.97
CA GLN A 121 -14.85 3.30 -3.11
C GLN A 121 -14.30 3.85 -1.78
N GLY A 122 -13.19 4.58 -1.85
CA GLY A 122 -12.48 5.10 -0.68
C GLY A 122 -11.42 4.16 -0.09
N ASP A 123 -11.31 2.91 -0.56
CA ASP A 123 -10.23 2.02 -0.13
C ASP A 123 -8.89 2.45 -0.72
N TYR A 124 -7.82 2.32 0.06
CA TYR A 124 -6.46 2.50 -0.42
C TYR A 124 -6.05 1.35 -1.36
N ILE A 125 -5.42 1.70 -2.48
CA ILE A 125 -4.89 0.75 -3.46
C ILE A 125 -3.36 0.76 -3.39
N THR A 126 -2.75 -0.42 -3.28
CA THR A 126 -1.30 -0.64 -3.28
C THR A 126 -0.91 -1.64 -4.37
N THR A 127 0.39 -1.87 -4.57
CA THR A 127 0.87 -2.89 -5.52
C THR A 127 0.56 -4.31 -5.03
N SER A 128 0.43 -5.26 -5.95
CA SER A 128 0.17 -6.67 -5.65
C SER A 128 1.31 -7.58 -6.08
N ALA A 129 1.22 -8.86 -5.70
CA ALA A 129 2.11 -9.90 -6.22
C ALA A 129 1.80 -10.29 -7.68
N VAL A 130 0.63 -9.88 -8.21
CA VAL A 130 0.26 -10.10 -9.62
C VAL A 130 0.88 -8.99 -10.46
N SER A 131 1.61 -9.38 -11.51
CA SER A 131 2.36 -8.45 -12.35
C SER A 131 1.49 -7.31 -12.88
N GLY A 132 1.90 -6.07 -12.59
CA GLY A 132 1.26 -4.83 -13.03
C GLY A 132 -0.03 -4.49 -12.28
N LYS A 133 -0.56 -5.35 -11.41
CA LYS A 133 -1.88 -5.13 -10.80
C LYS A 133 -1.78 -4.56 -9.39
N GLY A 134 -2.74 -3.72 -9.04
CA GLY A 134 -2.97 -3.24 -7.68
C GLY A 134 -3.87 -4.17 -6.87
N GLN A 135 -3.88 -3.98 -5.56
CA GLN A 135 -4.77 -4.67 -4.63
C GLN A 135 -5.19 -3.71 -3.52
N LYS A 136 -6.23 -4.07 -2.77
CA LYS A 136 -6.60 -3.38 -1.53
C LYS A 136 -5.43 -3.38 -0.54
N ALA A 137 -5.09 -2.20 -0.02
CA ALA A 137 -4.19 -2.08 1.10
C ALA A 137 -4.91 -2.49 2.39
N THR A 138 -4.33 -3.45 3.08
CA THR A 138 -4.84 -4.04 4.33
C THR A 138 -3.90 -3.76 5.51
N ILE A 139 -2.68 -3.31 5.26
CA ILE A 139 -1.70 -2.89 6.27
C ILE A 139 -1.11 -1.52 5.93
N ASN A 140 -0.33 -0.97 6.85
CA ASN A 140 0.37 0.30 6.63
C ASN A 140 1.50 0.10 5.61
N GLY A 141 1.63 1.03 4.67
CA GLY A 141 2.64 0.93 3.62
C GLY A 141 2.47 1.96 2.52
N TYR A 142 3.29 1.85 1.48
CA TYR A 142 3.15 2.68 0.28
C TYR A 142 1.91 2.29 -0.50
N VAL A 143 1.12 3.29 -0.89
CA VAL A 143 -0.10 3.15 -1.67
C VAL A 143 0.04 3.97 -2.95
N LEU A 144 -0.61 3.51 -4.01
CA LEU A 144 -0.73 4.23 -5.27
C LEU A 144 -1.72 5.38 -5.16
N GLY A 145 -2.81 5.17 -4.41
CA GLY A 145 -3.92 6.10 -4.36
C GLY A 145 -5.17 5.53 -3.69
N ILE A 146 -6.31 6.17 -3.94
CA ILE A 146 -7.62 5.83 -3.37
C ILE A 146 -8.57 5.38 -4.48
N ALA A 147 -9.27 4.27 -4.29
CA ALA A 147 -10.24 3.77 -5.25
C ALA A 147 -11.43 4.74 -5.41
N ALA A 148 -11.66 5.23 -6.63
CA ALA A 148 -12.81 6.08 -6.94
C ALA A 148 -14.07 5.24 -7.23
N ALA A 149 -13.90 3.96 -7.62
CA ALA A 149 -14.99 3.01 -7.86
C ALA A 149 -14.73 1.64 -7.21
N PRO A 150 -15.78 0.87 -6.90
CA PRO A 150 -15.63 -0.48 -6.35
C PRO A 150 -15.25 -1.51 -7.42
N LEU A 151 -14.51 -2.55 -7.02
CA LEU A 151 -14.36 -3.78 -7.79
C LEU A 151 -15.22 -4.87 -7.13
N THR A 152 -16.38 -5.15 -7.72
CA THR A 152 -17.21 -6.27 -7.29
C THR A 152 -16.69 -7.58 -7.88
N SER A 153 -16.76 -8.63 -7.07
CA SER A 153 -16.27 -9.99 -7.39
C SER A 153 -16.94 -10.61 -8.63
N THR A 154 -18.07 -10.07 -9.09
CA THR A 154 -18.81 -10.50 -10.29
C THR A 154 -18.43 -9.74 -11.57
N ALA A 155 -17.84 -8.55 -11.46
CA ALA A 155 -17.60 -7.66 -12.60
C ALA A 155 -16.22 -7.84 -13.27
N GLY A 156 -15.23 -8.38 -12.54
CA GLY A 156 -13.87 -8.56 -13.05
C GLY A 156 -13.64 -9.91 -13.75
N ALA A 157 -12.69 -9.91 -14.69
CA ALA A 157 -12.16 -11.12 -15.30
C ALA A 157 -11.50 -12.01 -14.24
N LYS A 158 -11.76 -13.32 -14.30
CA LYS A 158 -11.15 -14.27 -13.38
C LYS A 158 -9.68 -14.50 -13.74
N ILE A 159 -8.78 -14.33 -12.77
CA ILE A 159 -7.37 -14.64 -12.88
C ILE A 159 -7.02 -15.74 -11.89
N THR A 160 -6.16 -16.67 -12.30
CA THR A 160 -5.62 -17.70 -11.39
C THR A 160 -4.28 -17.25 -10.88
N PHE A 161 -4.15 -17.10 -9.56
CA PHE A 161 -2.89 -16.79 -8.89
C PHE A 161 -2.68 -17.78 -7.75
N GLU A 162 -1.52 -18.44 -7.69
CA GLU A 162 -1.20 -19.47 -6.68
C GLU A 162 -2.28 -20.57 -6.53
N GLY A 163 -2.89 -20.97 -7.64
CA GLY A 163 -3.92 -22.03 -7.67
C GLY A 163 -5.30 -21.61 -7.16
N LYS A 164 -5.51 -20.33 -6.87
CA LYS A 164 -6.81 -19.76 -6.48
C LYS A 164 -7.31 -18.79 -7.54
N GLU A 165 -8.63 -18.76 -7.75
CA GLU A 165 -9.27 -17.78 -8.63
C GLU A 165 -9.54 -16.47 -7.90
N TYR A 166 -9.12 -15.36 -8.50
CA TYR A 166 -9.38 -14.00 -8.06
C TYR A 166 -10.06 -13.20 -9.17
N SER A 167 -10.81 -12.17 -8.82
CA SER A 167 -11.39 -11.23 -9.77
C SER A 167 -10.41 -10.09 -10.01
N SER A 168 -10.12 -9.81 -11.28
CA SER A 168 -9.34 -8.67 -11.71
C SER A 168 -10.13 -7.78 -12.65
N GLY A 169 -10.06 -6.47 -12.45
CA GLY A 169 -10.74 -5.50 -13.29
C GLY A 169 -9.95 -4.21 -13.35
N LYS A 170 -10.41 -3.30 -14.18
CA LYS A 170 -9.89 -1.94 -14.29
C LYS A 170 -10.85 -1.01 -13.56
N ILE A 171 -10.33 -0.22 -12.63
CA ILE A 171 -11.12 0.77 -11.86
C ILE A 171 -10.42 2.12 -11.88
N PRO A 172 -11.16 3.23 -11.82
CA PRO A 172 -10.58 4.54 -11.59
C PRO A 172 -10.02 4.64 -10.16
N VAL A 173 -8.79 5.14 -10.06
CA VAL A 173 -8.06 5.39 -8.81
C VAL A 173 -7.53 6.80 -8.82
N ASP A 174 -7.83 7.55 -7.76
CA ASP A 174 -7.24 8.86 -7.51
C ASP A 174 -5.77 8.68 -7.10
N LEU A 175 -4.87 8.98 -8.02
CA LEU A 175 -3.43 8.80 -7.85
C LEU A 175 -2.91 9.77 -6.78
N LYS A 176 -2.41 9.17 -5.70
CA LYS A 176 -1.75 9.85 -4.60
C LYS A 176 -0.71 8.90 -4.03
N ILE A 177 0.45 8.87 -4.66
CA ILE A 177 1.55 8.00 -4.26
C ILE A 177 2.12 8.50 -2.94
N GLU A 178 1.81 7.82 -1.85
CA GLU A 178 2.26 8.19 -0.50
C GLU A 178 2.33 6.96 0.42
N PHE A 179 2.91 7.15 1.62
CA PHE A 179 2.81 6.17 2.69
C PHE A 179 1.49 6.39 3.44
N ALA A 180 0.61 5.37 3.46
CA ALA A 180 -0.67 5.43 4.14
C ALA A 180 -0.73 4.54 5.38
N GLU A 181 -1.31 5.07 6.45
CA GLU A 181 -1.62 4.34 7.67
C GLU A 181 -3.05 3.78 7.60
N VAL A 182 -3.18 2.56 7.08
CA VAL A 182 -4.47 1.88 6.87
C VAL A 182 -5.03 1.28 8.17
N ASN A 183 -4.17 0.76 9.03
CA ASN A 183 -4.55 0.16 10.31
C ASN A 183 -4.05 1.00 11.49
N ARG A 184 -5.00 1.57 12.23
CA ARG A 184 -4.73 2.24 13.52
C ARG A 184 -4.64 1.28 14.71
N SER A 185 -5.02 0.01 14.53
CA SER A 185 -4.96 -1.01 15.58
C SER A 185 -3.75 -1.91 15.40
N ARG A 186 -2.77 -1.81 16.31
CA ARG A 186 -1.59 -2.68 16.38
C ARG A 186 -2.00 -4.07 16.89
N SER A 187 -2.57 -4.90 16.02
CA SER A 187 -2.85 -6.31 16.30
C SER A 187 -1.62 -7.17 15.97
N ALA A 188 -1.39 -8.25 16.72
CA ALA A 188 -0.32 -9.22 16.40
C ALA A 188 -0.42 -9.75 14.96
N ALA A 189 -1.63 -9.95 14.43
CA ALA A 189 -1.85 -10.36 13.04
C ALA A 189 -1.27 -9.33 12.03
N SER A 190 -1.49 -8.04 12.27
CA SER A 190 -0.96 -6.97 11.39
C SER A 190 0.57 -6.89 11.39
N LEU A 191 1.22 -7.31 12.49
CA LEU A 191 2.69 -7.40 12.56
C LEU A 191 3.21 -8.59 11.73
N PHE A 192 2.52 -9.74 11.77
CA PHE A 192 2.87 -10.89 10.94
C PHE A 192 2.68 -10.60 9.44
N ASP A 193 1.62 -9.89 9.06
CA ASP A 193 1.40 -9.50 7.66
C ASP A 193 2.49 -8.55 7.17
N THR A 194 2.85 -7.55 8.00
CA THR A 194 3.96 -6.63 7.72
C THR A 194 5.29 -7.37 7.59
N PHE A 195 5.55 -8.33 8.48
CA PHE A 195 6.76 -9.16 8.43
C PHE A 195 6.81 -10.00 7.15
N ASN A 196 5.71 -10.65 6.77
CA ASN A 196 5.63 -11.46 5.56
C ASN A 196 5.94 -10.61 4.31
N ILE A 197 5.36 -9.41 4.20
CA ILE A 197 5.60 -8.51 3.06
C ILE A 197 7.05 -8.03 3.01
N ALA A 198 7.61 -7.63 4.16
CA ALA A 198 9.02 -7.28 4.25
C ALA A 198 9.92 -8.46 3.84
N LEU A 199 9.56 -9.70 4.22
CA LEU A 199 10.26 -10.90 3.78
C LEU A 199 10.19 -11.05 2.25
N PHE A 200 9.01 -10.93 1.64
CA PHE A 200 8.82 -11.05 0.19
C PHE A 200 9.57 -9.98 -0.62
N GLN A 201 9.66 -8.75 -0.11
CA GLN A 201 10.48 -7.69 -0.72
C GLN A 201 11.96 -8.06 -0.72
N ASN A 202 12.46 -8.64 0.37
CA ASN A 202 13.88 -8.95 0.52
C ASN A 202 14.30 -10.30 -0.09
N ILE A 203 13.39 -11.27 -0.25
CA ILE A 203 13.71 -12.59 -0.85
C ILE A 203 14.07 -12.48 -2.33
N LYS A 204 13.50 -11.51 -3.06
CA LYS A 204 13.76 -11.36 -4.51
C LYS A 204 15.15 -10.81 -4.82
N ASP A 205 15.82 -10.20 -3.83
CA ASP A 205 17.20 -9.74 -3.92
C ASP A 205 18.14 -10.76 -3.25
N PRO A 206 18.99 -11.50 -4.00
CA PRO A 206 19.86 -12.54 -3.43
C PRO A 206 20.79 -12.04 -2.32
N SER A 207 21.17 -10.76 -2.35
CA SER A 207 22.02 -10.12 -1.33
C SER A 207 21.26 -9.82 -0.03
N LYS A 208 19.99 -9.39 -0.11
CA LYS A 208 19.16 -9.07 1.06
C LYS A 208 18.61 -10.31 1.75
N PHE A 209 18.51 -11.43 1.04
CA PHE A 209 18.15 -12.71 1.63
C PHE A 209 19.09 -13.11 2.78
N ALA A 210 20.41 -13.03 2.58
CA ALA A 210 21.37 -13.37 3.62
C ALA A 210 21.26 -12.46 4.86
N GLU A 211 20.93 -11.18 4.65
CA GLU A 211 20.76 -10.18 5.70
C GLU A 211 19.57 -10.52 6.62
N VAL A 212 18.43 -10.94 6.04
CA VAL A 212 17.24 -11.35 6.82
C VAL A 212 17.56 -12.54 7.73
N PHE A 213 18.26 -13.56 7.22
CA PHE A 213 18.62 -14.73 8.02
C PHE A 213 19.59 -14.39 9.16
N ARG A 214 20.51 -13.43 8.95
CA ARG A 214 21.40 -12.94 10.00
C ARG A 214 20.62 -12.25 11.11
N TYR A 215 19.65 -11.40 10.77
CA TYR A 215 18.81 -10.74 11.78
C TYR A 215 17.92 -11.72 12.54
N LEU A 216 17.36 -12.73 11.88
CA LEU A 216 16.62 -13.81 12.56
C LEU A 216 17.52 -14.61 13.51
N ALA A 217 18.73 -14.97 13.07
CA ALA A 217 19.70 -15.67 13.90
C ALA A 217 20.13 -14.83 15.11
N ALA A 218 20.39 -13.53 14.93
CA ALA A 218 20.72 -12.61 16.01
C ALA A 218 19.59 -12.49 17.03
N GLY A 219 18.34 -12.34 16.57
CA GLY A 219 17.16 -12.31 17.43
C GLY A 219 16.99 -13.61 18.24
N LEU A 220 17.18 -14.77 17.60
CA LEU A 220 17.12 -16.07 18.26
C LEU A 220 18.20 -16.20 19.35
N VAL A 221 19.43 -15.77 19.09
CA VAL A 221 20.53 -15.80 20.07
C VAL A 221 20.22 -14.93 21.29
N ILE A 222 19.63 -13.75 21.10
CA ILE A 222 19.17 -12.89 22.21
C ILE A 222 18.13 -13.63 23.04
N ILE A 223 17.08 -14.16 22.40
CA ILE A 223 15.99 -14.87 23.10
C ILE A 223 16.54 -16.06 23.88
N LEU A 224 17.41 -16.88 23.28
CA LEU A 224 18.00 -18.04 23.94
C LEU A 224 18.90 -17.65 25.11
N SER A 225 19.69 -16.57 24.97
CA SER A 225 20.57 -16.09 26.05
C SER A 225 19.77 -15.57 27.25
N PHE A 226 18.70 -14.81 26.98
CA PHE A 226 17.78 -14.36 28.02
C PHE A 226 17.03 -15.53 28.67
N ALA A 227 16.52 -16.47 27.88
CA ALA A 227 15.84 -17.65 28.39
C ALA A 227 16.77 -18.48 29.28
N PHE A 228 18.02 -18.71 28.86
CA PHE A 228 19.01 -19.45 29.63
C PHE A 228 19.39 -18.74 30.95
N GLY A 229 19.62 -17.42 30.88
CA GLY A 229 19.88 -16.60 32.06
C GLY A 229 18.71 -16.64 33.06
N PHE A 230 17.48 -16.51 32.54
CA PHE A 230 16.25 -16.58 33.32
C PHE A 230 16.03 -17.97 33.94
N PHE A 231 16.24 -19.05 33.19
CA PHE A 231 16.09 -20.42 33.71
C PHE A 231 17.10 -20.73 34.81
N THR A 232 18.35 -20.31 34.64
CA THR A 232 19.41 -20.48 35.65
C THR A 232 19.06 -19.73 36.93
N PHE A 233 18.63 -18.47 36.80
CA PHE A 233 18.20 -17.62 37.91
C PHE A 233 16.96 -18.19 38.64
N SER A 234 15.92 -18.56 37.86
CA SER A 234 14.64 -19.06 38.35
C SER A 234 14.79 -20.35 39.16
N ARG A 235 15.74 -21.22 38.77
CA ARG A 235 16.04 -22.45 39.52
C ARG A 235 16.97 -22.23 40.71
N SER A 236 17.88 -21.27 40.64
CA SER A 236 18.92 -21.08 41.67
C SER A 236 18.42 -20.32 42.90
N ILE A 237 17.67 -19.22 42.70
CA ILE A 237 17.24 -18.34 43.80
C ILE A 237 16.36 -19.01 44.85
N PRO A 238 15.33 -19.81 44.50
CA PRO A 238 14.50 -20.46 45.51
C PRO A 238 15.31 -21.34 46.47
N LYS A 239 16.31 -22.06 45.94
CA LYS A 239 17.20 -22.91 46.75
C LYS A 239 18.09 -22.08 47.66
N SER A 240 18.59 -20.94 47.17
CA SER A 240 19.38 -20.03 48.00
C SER A 240 18.54 -19.39 49.11
N ILE A 241 17.26 -19.07 48.86
CA ILE A 241 16.34 -18.53 49.87
C ILE A 241 15.99 -19.61 50.91
N GLU A 242 15.72 -20.85 50.48
CA GLU A 242 15.49 -21.97 51.40
C GLU A 242 16.71 -22.21 52.32
N ALA A 243 17.92 -22.14 51.77
CA ALA A 243 19.15 -22.30 52.53
C ALA A 243 19.33 -21.21 53.60
N ILE A 244 18.96 -19.95 53.32
CA ILE A 244 18.98 -18.86 54.31
C ILE A 244 17.99 -19.15 55.44
N GLY A 245 16.80 -19.65 55.10
CA GLY A 245 15.79 -20.04 56.09
C GLY A 245 16.23 -21.19 57.00
N ARG A 246 17.01 -22.14 56.47
CA ARG A 246 17.48 -23.33 57.21
C ARG A 246 18.73 -23.10 58.05
N ASN A 247 19.62 -22.19 57.66
CA ASN A 247 20.83 -21.88 58.41
C ASN A 247 21.14 -20.37 58.39
N PRO A 248 20.55 -19.58 59.30
CA PRO A 248 20.75 -18.15 59.34
C PRO A 248 22.20 -17.76 59.71
N LEU A 249 22.98 -18.65 60.32
CA LEU A 249 24.38 -18.38 60.68
C LEU A 249 25.30 -18.26 59.45
N ALA A 250 24.94 -18.93 58.35
CA ALA A 250 25.68 -18.90 57.07
C ALA A 250 25.18 -17.82 56.09
N ARG A 251 24.32 -16.90 56.55
CA ARG A 251 23.67 -15.87 55.72
C ARG A 251 24.62 -15.10 54.81
N GLY A 252 25.80 -14.72 55.30
CA GLY A 252 26.80 -13.98 54.51
C GLY A 252 27.26 -14.74 53.26
N THR A 253 27.65 -16.00 53.44
CA THR A 253 28.09 -16.88 52.33
C THR A 253 26.97 -17.16 51.33
N ILE A 254 25.72 -17.30 51.81
CA ILE A 254 24.57 -17.58 50.93
C ILE A 254 24.19 -16.33 50.11
N ILE A 255 24.17 -15.15 50.71
CA ILE A 255 23.93 -13.88 49.99
C ILE A 255 25.03 -13.65 48.94
N PHE A 256 26.29 -13.95 49.27
CA PHE A 256 27.38 -13.89 48.29
C PHE A 256 27.15 -14.84 47.11
N SER A 257 26.71 -16.07 47.36
CA SER A 257 26.35 -17.03 46.30
C SER A 257 25.17 -16.57 45.43
N ILE A 258 24.16 -15.93 46.03
CA ILE A 258 23.05 -15.30 45.28
C ILE A 258 23.59 -14.18 44.38
N GLY A 259 24.43 -13.30 44.92
CA GLY A 259 25.06 -12.21 44.17
C GLY A 259 25.89 -12.73 42.98
N LEU A 260 26.66 -13.80 43.19
CA LEU A 260 27.46 -14.44 42.13
C LEU A 260 26.56 -15.02 41.02
N ASN A 261 25.46 -15.68 41.37
CA ASN A 261 24.51 -16.22 40.39
C ASN A 261 23.84 -15.11 39.57
N ILE A 262 23.43 -14.02 40.22
CA ILE A 262 22.88 -12.84 39.53
C ILE A 262 23.91 -12.24 38.58
N ALA A 263 25.17 -12.11 39.02
CA ALA A 263 26.26 -11.64 38.17
C ALA A 263 26.45 -12.54 36.94
N PHE A 264 26.45 -13.87 37.09
CA PHE A 264 26.56 -14.79 35.96
C PHE A 264 25.36 -14.71 35.00
N THR A 265 24.14 -14.51 35.51
CA THR A 265 22.96 -14.25 34.68
C THR A 265 23.12 -12.97 33.86
N LEU A 266 23.65 -11.90 34.46
CA LEU A 266 23.89 -10.64 33.74
C LEU A 266 25.00 -10.79 32.68
N VAL A 267 26.07 -11.51 33.01
CA VAL A 267 27.18 -11.79 32.09
C VAL A 267 26.69 -12.62 30.90
N THR A 268 25.94 -13.70 31.13
CA THR A 268 25.39 -14.53 30.05
C THR A 268 24.43 -13.76 29.16
N GLY A 269 23.56 -12.90 29.72
CA GLY A 269 22.73 -12.00 28.92
C GLY A 269 23.56 -11.02 28.07
N SER A 270 24.62 -10.44 28.66
CA SER A 270 25.52 -9.52 27.96
C SER A 270 26.27 -10.20 26.81
N ILE A 271 26.76 -11.43 27.02
CA ILE A 271 27.41 -12.24 25.97
C ILE A 271 26.43 -12.48 24.81
N GLY A 272 25.17 -12.78 25.10
CA GLY A 272 24.13 -12.93 24.07
C GLY A 272 23.94 -11.69 23.22
N VAL A 273 23.90 -10.51 23.85
CA VAL A 273 23.80 -9.23 23.13
C VAL A 273 25.03 -8.97 22.27
N VAL A 274 26.24 -9.21 22.79
CA VAL A 274 27.48 -9.04 22.02
C VAL A 274 27.51 -9.99 20.83
N ALA A 275 27.15 -11.27 21.02
CA ALA A 275 27.08 -12.25 19.95
C ALA A 275 26.07 -11.83 18.87
N ALA A 276 24.90 -11.31 19.27
CA ALA A 276 23.90 -10.82 18.33
C ALA A 276 24.41 -9.62 17.52
N VAL A 277 25.11 -8.67 18.13
CA VAL A 277 25.72 -7.54 17.41
C VAL A 277 26.78 -8.00 16.42
N LEU A 278 27.59 -9.01 16.78
CA LEU A 278 28.56 -9.60 15.86
C LEU A 278 27.88 -10.30 14.67
N ILE A 279 26.78 -11.02 14.92
CA ILE A 279 25.99 -11.68 13.88
C ILE A 279 25.37 -10.65 12.93
N MET A 280 24.84 -9.54 13.45
CA MET A 280 24.27 -8.47 12.62
C MET A 280 25.31 -7.77 11.73
N ARG A 281 26.59 -7.80 12.14
CA ARG A 281 27.68 -7.13 11.42
C ARG A 281 28.38 -8.01 10.39
N LEU A 282 28.28 -9.34 10.53
CA LEU A 282 28.80 -10.32 9.57
C LEU A 282 28.03 -10.22 8.26
#